data_AF-A0A355V1D1-F1
#
_entry.id   AF-A0A355V1D1-F1
#
_cell.length_a   1.000
_cell.length_b   1.000
_cell.length_c   1.000
_cell.angle_alpha   90.00
_cell.angle_beta   90.00
_cell.angle_gamma   90.00
#
_symmetry.space_group_name_H-M   'P 1'
#
loop_
_entity.id
_entity.type
_entity.pdbx_description
1 polymer ?
#
loop_
_entity_poly.entity_id
_entity_poly.type
_entity_poly.pdbx_seq_one_letter_code
_entity_poly.pdbx_strand_id
1 'polypeptide(L)'
;MVANNGEKSNSCGNMPQRTRFKVRNVSVADILAELTKSQREKLISGYDLKNFAKLFEDEDTMATVECYFNCGMNVSETSRRMYMHRNTLIYRLKKIQKLTGLDISRFDMAVTFEVLRTLYKLK
;
A
#
# COMPACT_ATOMS: atom_id res chain seq x y z
N MET A 1 7.52 -58.59 -43.04
CA MET A 1 7.72 -58.83 -41.60
C MET A 1 6.92 -57.79 -40.84
N VAL A 2 6.06 -58.29 -39.97
CA VAL A 2 5.09 -57.59 -39.13
C VAL A 2 5.77 -56.90 -37.95
N ALA A 3 5.22 -55.75 -37.53
CA ALA A 3 4.97 -55.29 -36.15
C ALA A 3 5.25 -53.78 -36.01
N ASN A 4 4.56 -52.97 -35.21
CA ASN A 4 3.25 -52.99 -34.58
C ASN A 4 3.11 -51.59 -33.91
N ASN A 5 1.91 -51.01 -33.98
CA ASN A 5 1.24 -50.05 -33.10
C ASN A 5 2.02 -49.13 -32.14
N GLY A 6 1.59 -47.87 -32.14
CA GLY A 6 1.86 -46.92 -31.06
C GLY A 6 1.01 -45.66 -31.16
N GLU A 7 -0.32 -45.80 -31.23
CA GLU A 7 -1.26 -44.72 -30.91
C GLU A 7 -0.95 -44.19 -29.51
N LYS A 8 -0.33 -43.01 -29.41
CA LYS A 8 -0.27 -42.27 -28.14
C LYS A 8 -1.48 -41.37 -28.04
N SER A 9 -2.54 -42.00 -27.56
CA SER A 9 -3.60 -41.49 -26.69
C SER A 9 -3.51 -40.00 -26.33
N ASN A 10 -4.52 -39.28 -26.83
CA ASN A 10 -5.03 -38.03 -26.29
C ASN A 10 -5.42 -38.22 -24.82
N SER A 11 -4.62 -37.72 -23.87
CA SER A 11 -5.04 -37.59 -22.47
C SER A 11 -4.19 -36.58 -21.70
N CYS A 12 -4.13 -35.33 -22.16
CA CYS A 12 -3.87 -34.24 -21.23
C CYS A 12 -5.23 -33.79 -20.70
N GLY A 13 -5.62 -34.37 -19.57
CA GLY A 13 -6.91 -34.12 -18.92
C GLY A 13 -7.14 -32.63 -18.71
N ASN A 14 -8.41 -32.22 -18.87
CA ASN A 14 -8.89 -30.89 -18.52
C ASN A 14 -8.37 -30.48 -17.13
N MET A 15 -7.38 -29.58 -17.11
CA MET A 15 -6.96 -28.95 -15.87
C MET A 15 -8.14 -28.10 -15.38
N PRO A 16 -8.65 -28.33 -14.16
CA PRO A 16 -9.76 -27.54 -13.65
C PRO A 16 -9.32 -26.08 -13.60
N GLN A 17 -10.00 -25.24 -14.39
CA GLN A 17 -9.82 -23.81 -14.36
C GLN A 17 -10.15 -23.34 -12.94
N ARG A 18 -9.14 -22.91 -12.18
CA ARG A 18 -9.34 -22.34 -10.85
C ARG A 18 -10.38 -21.24 -10.97
N THR A 19 -11.53 -21.42 -10.34
CA THR A 19 -12.60 -20.42 -10.30
C THR A 19 -11.99 -19.11 -9.83
N ARG A 20 -11.87 -18.14 -10.74
CA ARG A 20 -11.23 -16.86 -10.48
C ARG A 20 -12.19 -16.05 -9.61
N PHE A 21 -12.15 -16.28 -8.29
CA PHE A 21 -12.85 -15.39 -7.36
C PHE A 21 -12.32 -13.98 -7.61
N LYS A 22 -13.21 -13.07 -7.99
CA LYS A 22 -12.87 -11.65 -8.10
C LYS A 22 -12.56 -11.18 -6.69
N VAL A 23 -11.27 -11.09 -6.37
CA VAL A 23 -10.81 -10.59 -5.07
C VAL A 23 -11.34 -9.17 -4.92
N ARG A 24 -12.26 -8.97 -3.98
CA ARG A 24 -12.71 -7.63 -3.60
C ARG A 24 -11.63 -7.03 -2.70
N ASN A 25 -11.04 -5.92 -3.11
CA ASN A 25 -10.15 -5.15 -2.25
C ASN A 25 -11.01 -4.22 -1.38
N VAL A 26 -10.75 -4.18 -0.08
CA VAL A 26 -11.42 -3.27 0.86
C VAL A 26 -10.46 -2.14 1.14
N SER A 27 -10.86 -0.89 0.87
CA SER A 27 -9.98 0.25 1.12
C SER A 27 -10.06 0.70 2.58
N VAL A 28 -8.97 1.30 3.09
CA VAL A 28 -8.96 1.92 4.41
C VAL A 28 -10.00 3.03 4.51
N ALA A 29 -10.23 3.77 3.42
CA ALA A 29 -11.23 4.83 3.37
C ALA A 29 -12.66 4.30 3.56
N ASP A 30 -13.01 3.17 2.94
CA ASP A 30 -14.34 2.55 3.11
C ASP A 30 -14.57 2.14 4.56
N ILE A 31 -13.58 1.48 5.17
CA ILE A 31 -13.63 1.06 6.58
C ILE A 31 -13.84 2.27 7.50
N LEU A 32 -13.10 3.36 7.28
CA LEU A 32 -13.18 4.55 8.13
C LEU A 32 -14.46 5.35 7.92
N ALA A 33 -15.06 5.28 6.72
CA ALA A 33 -16.34 5.91 6.43
C ALA A 33 -17.50 5.22 7.16
N GLU A 34 -17.40 3.91 7.40
CA GLU A 34 -18.37 3.13 8.20
C GLU A 34 -18.29 3.46 9.71
N LEU A 35 -17.22 4.09 10.18
CA LEU A 35 -17.06 4.47 11.58
C LEU A 35 -17.82 5.77 11.91
N THR A 36 -18.42 5.79 13.09
CA THR A 36 -19.03 7.00 13.68
C THR A 36 -17.97 8.06 13.95
N LYS A 37 -18.41 9.34 14.04
CA LYS A 37 -17.51 10.47 14.36
C LYS A 37 -16.73 10.24 15.66
N SER A 38 -17.39 9.76 16.72
CA SER A 38 -16.76 9.49 18.02
C SER A 38 -15.68 8.41 17.95
N GLN A 39 -15.90 7.34 17.16
CA GLN A 39 -14.89 6.30 16.95
C GLN A 39 -13.67 6.85 16.19
N ARG A 40 -13.91 7.67 15.16
CA ARG A 40 -12.84 8.34 14.41
C ARG A 40 -12.03 9.29 15.31
N GLU A 41 -12.69 10.05 16.17
CA GLU A 41 -12.05 10.94 17.15
C GLU A 41 -11.19 10.18 18.16
N LYS A 42 -11.64 9.01 18.60
CA LYS A 42 -10.87 8.14 19.51
C LYS A 42 -9.60 7.58 18.85
N LEU A 43 -9.63 7.29 17.55
CA LEU A 43 -8.45 6.81 16.82
C LEU A 43 -7.35 7.88 16.71
N ILE A 44 -7.75 9.16 16.65
CA ILE A 44 -6.81 10.28 16.48
C ILE A 44 -6.38 10.93 17.80
N SER A 45 -7.00 10.61 18.94
CA SER A 45 -6.79 11.33 20.20
C SER A 45 -5.36 11.25 20.75
N GLY A 46 -4.57 10.26 20.31
CA GLY A 46 -3.16 10.10 20.68
C GLY A 46 -2.16 10.77 19.73
N TYR A 47 -2.63 11.42 18.65
CA TYR A 47 -1.79 11.95 17.59
C TYR A 47 -1.94 13.46 17.42
N ASP A 48 -0.83 14.12 17.14
CA ASP A 48 -0.82 15.56 16.84
C ASP A 48 -1.17 15.82 15.37
N LEU A 49 -2.47 15.80 15.08
CA LEU A 49 -3.01 16.10 13.74
C LEU A 49 -2.66 17.51 13.25
N LYS A 50 -2.46 18.48 14.14
CA LYS A 50 -2.11 19.85 13.72
C LYS A 50 -0.70 19.88 13.13
N ASN A 51 0.23 19.17 13.77
CA ASN A 51 1.58 19.00 13.23
C ASN A 51 1.58 18.19 11.93
N PHE A 52 0.64 17.25 11.76
CA PHE A 52 0.55 16.45 10.53
C PHE A 52 -0.16 17.18 9.38
N ALA A 53 -1.00 18.18 9.65
CA ALA A 53 -1.72 18.93 8.62
C ALA A 53 -0.76 19.52 7.56
N LYS A 54 0.29 20.21 8.01
CA LYS A 54 1.31 20.78 7.11
C LYS A 54 2.04 19.72 6.27
N LEU A 55 2.24 18.53 6.82
CA LEU A 55 2.86 17.42 6.10
C LEU A 55 1.90 16.82 5.06
N PHE A 56 0.63 16.64 5.42
CA PHE A 56 -0.39 16.08 4.55
C PHE A 56 -0.78 17.01 3.40
N GLU A 57 -0.59 18.32 3.58
CA GLU A 57 -0.76 19.35 2.55
C GLU A 57 0.46 19.52 1.65
N ASP A 58 1.62 18.99 2.02
CA ASP A 58 2.83 19.05 1.20
C ASP A 58 2.76 18.03 0.06
N GLU A 59 2.42 18.51 -1.13
CA GLU A 59 2.20 17.69 -2.34
C GLU A 59 3.42 16.83 -2.69
N ASP A 60 4.64 17.37 -2.59
CA ASP A 60 5.87 16.65 -2.88
C ASP A 60 6.10 15.47 -1.92
N THR A 61 5.83 15.68 -0.63
CA THR A 61 5.91 14.63 0.39
C THR A 61 4.83 13.59 0.14
N MET A 62 3.58 14.00 -0.13
CA MET A 62 2.49 13.06 -0.41
C MET A 62 2.73 12.26 -1.69
N ALA A 63 3.24 12.87 -2.76
CA ALA A 63 3.63 12.17 -3.98
C ALA A 63 4.73 11.13 -3.70
N THR A 64 5.67 11.44 -2.81
CA THR A 64 6.70 10.49 -2.37
C THR A 64 6.08 9.31 -1.63
N VAL A 65 5.18 9.56 -0.68
CA VAL A 65 4.50 8.52 0.11
C VAL A 65 3.61 7.64 -0.77
N GLU A 66 2.81 8.23 -1.64
CA GLU A 66 1.92 7.51 -2.55
C GLU A 66 2.71 6.62 -3.52
N CYS A 67 3.78 7.16 -4.12
CA CYS A 67 4.66 6.35 -4.97
C CYS A 67 5.31 5.22 -4.17
N TYR A 68 5.75 5.49 -2.93
CA TYR A 68 6.35 4.49 -2.06
C TYR A 68 5.38 3.35 -1.71
N PHE A 69 4.13 3.67 -1.35
CA PHE A 69 3.09 2.67 -1.08
C PHE A 69 2.68 1.89 -2.34
N ASN A 70 2.55 2.58 -3.48
CA ASN A 70 2.25 1.94 -4.77
C ASN A 70 3.38 1.01 -5.27
N CYS A 71 4.60 1.21 -4.78
CA CYS A 71 5.74 0.33 -5.00
C CYS A 71 5.91 -0.73 -3.90
N GLY A 72 4.90 -0.93 -3.04
CA GLY A 72 4.93 -1.91 -1.96
C GLY A 72 5.98 -1.60 -0.89
N MET A 73 6.21 -0.31 -0.61
CA MET A 73 7.24 0.18 0.31
C MET A 73 8.67 -0.22 -0.11
N ASN A 74 8.89 -0.49 -1.40
CA ASN A 74 10.20 -0.83 -1.93
C ASN A 74 10.99 0.43 -2.32
N VAL A 75 12.07 0.73 -1.58
CA VAL A 75 12.92 1.92 -1.81
C VAL A 75 13.53 1.92 -3.21
N SER A 76 14.03 0.78 -3.69
CA SER A 76 14.70 0.70 -5.00
C SER A 76 13.72 0.95 -6.15
N GLU A 77 12.54 0.33 -6.11
CA GLU A 77 11.50 0.51 -7.13
C GLU A 77 10.94 1.93 -7.12
N THR A 78 10.66 2.47 -5.94
CA THR A 78 10.19 3.86 -5.78
C THR A 78 11.21 4.85 -6.31
N SER A 79 12.50 4.63 -6.00
CA SER A 79 13.58 5.52 -6.45
C SER A 79 13.69 5.56 -7.98
N ARG A 80 13.55 4.40 -8.65
CA ARG A 80 13.46 4.32 -10.12
C ARG A 80 12.24 5.05 -10.67
N ARG A 81 11.06 4.81 -10.08
CA ARG A 81 9.80 5.39 -10.55
C ARG A 81 9.75 6.91 -10.39
N MET A 82 10.39 7.44 -9.35
CA MET A 82 10.50 8.88 -9.09
C MET A 82 11.74 9.53 -9.73
N TYR A 83 12.52 8.79 -10.52
CA TYR A 83 13.77 9.26 -11.13
C TYR A 83 14.74 9.92 -10.13
N MET A 84 14.81 9.35 -8.92
CA MET A 84 15.62 9.89 -7.84
C MET A 84 16.63 8.87 -7.33
N HIS A 85 17.74 9.35 -6.78
CA HIS A 85 18.70 8.46 -6.15
C HIS A 85 18.12 7.82 -4.89
N ARG A 86 18.44 6.55 -4.62
CA ARG A 86 17.92 5.80 -3.46
C ARG A 86 18.16 6.53 -2.13
N ASN A 87 19.33 7.13 -1.97
CA ASN A 87 19.68 7.83 -0.72
C ASN A 87 18.85 9.10 -0.53
N THR A 88 18.48 9.77 -1.62
CA THR A 88 17.58 10.93 -1.58
C THR A 88 16.19 10.51 -1.14
N LEU A 89 15.69 9.38 -1.64
CA LEU A 89 14.42 8.81 -1.18
C LEU A 89 14.49 8.44 0.32
N ILE A 90 15.54 7.73 0.74
CA ILE A 90 15.74 7.37 2.16
C ILE A 90 15.76 8.63 3.04
N TYR A 91 16.39 9.70 2.59
CA TYR A 91 16.39 10.97 3.31
C TYR A 91 14.97 11.56 3.44
N ARG A 92 14.18 11.55 2.36
CA ARG A 92 12.78 11.99 2.41
C ARG A 92 11.95 11.14 3.38
N LEU A 93 12.08 9.82 3.34
CA LEU A 93 11.40 8.89 4.25
C LEU A 93 11.80 9.15 5.71
N LYS A 94 13.08 9.34 6.00
CA LYS A 94 13.56 9.72 7.34
C LYS A 94 13.04 11.08 7.80
N LYS A 95 12.89 12.05 6.89
CA LYS A 95 12.29 13.35 7.21
C LYS A 95 10.82 13.18 7.61
N ILE A 96 10.06 12.36 6.88
CA ILE A 96 8.66 12.01 7.24
C ILE A 96 8.62 11.36 8.63
N GLN A 97 9.48 10.37 8.89
CA GLN A 97 9.56 9.73 10.19
C GLN A 97 9.90 10.71 11.31
N LYS A 98 10.84 11.65 11.08
CA LYS A 98 11.19 12.66 12.08
C LYS A 98 10.03 13.61 12.39
N LEU A 99 9.22 13.95 11.39
CA LEU A 99 8.07 14.85 11.55
C LEU A 99 6.86 14.16 12.18
N THR A 100 6.68 12.87 11.91
CA THR A 100 5.49 12.12 12.33
C THR A 100 5.70 11.20 13.52
N GLY A 101 6.94 10.81 13.79
CA GLY A 101 7.27 9.67 14.64
C GLY A 101 6.97 8.31 13.99
N LEU A 102 6.40 8.27 12.78
CA LEU A 102 5.96 7.05 12.11
C LEU A 102 6.99 6.61 11.07
N ASP A 103 7.56 5.42 11.26
CA ASP A 103 8.40 4.79 10.24
C ASP A 103 7.54 4.07 9.21
N ILE A 104 7.19 4.77 8.13
CA ILE A 104 6.36 4.21 7.05
C ILE A 104 7.05 3.09 6.25
N SER A 105 8.31 2.74 6.56
CA SER A 105 8.96 1.55 6.04
C SER A 105 8.50 0.27 6.76
N ARG A 106 7.87 0.41 7.93
CA ARG A 106 7.23 -0.68 8.65
C ARG A 106 5.74 -0.68 8.34
N PHE A 107 5.20 -1.85 8.00
CA PHE A 107 3.81 -1.98 7.57
C PHE A 107 2.79 -1.49 8.61
N ASP A 108 2.97 -1.84 9.89
CA ASP A 108 2.13 -1.41 11.01
C ASP A 108 2.04 0.12 11.13
N MET A 109 3.18 0.79 11.01
CA MET A 109 3.28 2.24 11.08
C MET A 109 2.81 2.92 9.79
N ALA A 110 3.00 2.30 8.63
CA ALA A 110 2.48 2.77 7.35
C ALA A 110 0.94 2.75 7.33
N VAL A 111 0.32 1.69 7.86
CA VAL A 111 -1.14 1.62 8.02
C VAL A 111 -1.63 2.73 8.95
N THR A 112 -0.94 2.94 10.07
CA THR A 112 -1.25 4.03 11.02
C THR A 112 -1.19 5.39 10.31
N PHE A 113 -0.14 5.64 9.53
CA PHE A 113 0.01 6.86 8.75
C PHE A 113 -1.16 7.05 7.77
N GLU A 114 -1.54 6.01 7.03
CA GLU A 114 -2.62 6.07 6.04
C GLU A 114 -4.00 6.30 6.69
N VAL A 115 -4.25 5.69 7.85
CA VAL A 115 -5.46 5.94 8.64
C VAL A 115 -5.52 7.40 9.07
N LEU A 116 -4.45 7.95 9.63
CA LEU A 116 -4.41 9.34 10.08
C LEU A 116 -4.61 10.32 8.92
N ARG A 117 -3.94 10.07 7.79
CA ARG A 117 -4.08 10.84 6.55
C ARG A 117 -5.52 10.80 6.03
N THR A 118 -6.15 9.63 6.03
CA THR A 118 -7.52 9.46 5.56
C THR A 118 -8.51 10.16 6.48
N LEU A 119 -8.35 10.03 7.80
CA LEU A 119 -9.18 10.74 8.77
C LEU A 119 -9.01 12.26 8.69
N TYR A 120 -7.82 12.76 8.33
CA TYR A 120 -7.60 14.17 8.06
C TYR A 120 -8.44 14.66 6.86
N LYS A 121 -8.49 13.87 5.77
CA LYS A 121 -9.27 14.19 4.57
C LYS A 121 -10.79 14.06 4.74
N LEU A 122 -11.24 13.28 5.73
CA LEU A 122 -12.65 13.04 6.03
C LEU A 122 -13.24 14.03 7.06
N LYS A 123 -12.41 14.92 7.63
CA LYS A 123 -12.91 16.04 8.44
C LYS A 123 -13.59 17.08 7.57
#